data_AF-K1YAY6-F1
#
_entry.id   AF-K1YAY6-F1
#
_cell.length_a   1.000
_cell.length_b   1.000
_cell.length_c   1.000
_cell.angle_alpha   90.00
_cell.angle_beta   90.00
_cell.angle_gamma   90.00
#
_symmetry.space_group_name_H-M   'P 1'
#
loop_
_entity.id
_entity.type
_entity.pdbx_description
1 polymer ?
#
loop_
_entity_poly.entity_id
_entity_poly.type
_entity_poly.pdbx_seq_one_letter_code
_entity_poly.pdbx_strand_id
1 'polypeptide(L)'
;MVIMKKSLALLLGGLLLAGECGAEQTEAAVQKLPLYEYGIVGLAATIPHYRGSDEYETYAFPLPYFVYRGEIIKADREGIRGIFWKYKQFETDISLSGNPPAENDKAREGMPDLDAIGEIGPALNYYFYRYGERDVLFLQANLRGAFALDFDGGLNVAHEGYVSDFSVIYRDSELFKEQSIRFHVSGGFQFADADL
;
A
#
# COMPACT_ATOMS: atom_id res chain seq x y z
N MET A 1 -25.23 -34.65 1.33
CA MET A 1 -24.28 -34.69 0.20
C MET A 1 -24.49 -33.42 -0.62
N VAL A 2 -23.79 -32.35 -0.26
CA VAL A 2 -23.89 -31.03 -0.90
C VAL A 2 -22.57 -30.79 -1.62
N ILE A 3 -22.67 -30.59 -2.93
CA ILE A 3 -21.57 -30.57 -3.88
C ILE A 3 -20.81 -29.24 -3.73
N MET A 4 -19.56 -29.30 -3.26
CA MET A 4 -18.59 -28.21 -3.30
C MET A 4 -18.34 -27.80 -4.76
N LYS A 5 -18.78 -26.61 -5.16
CA LYS A 5 -18.28 -25.95 -6.38
C LYS A 5 -16.95 -25.29 -6.05
N LYS A 6 -15.88 -25.79 -6.67
CA LYS A 6 -14.54 -25.20 -6.64
C LYS A 6 -14.57 -23.94 -7.51
N SER A 7 -14.58 -22.75 -6.89
CA SER A 7 -14.38 -21.49 -7.62
C SER A 7 -12.90 -21.29 -7.86
N LEU A 8 -12.49 -21.53 -9.10
CA LEU A 8 -11.16 -21.30 -9.64
C LEU A 8 -11.00 -19.80 -9.91
N ALA A 9 -10.22 -19.10 -9.08
CA ALA A 9 -9.84 -17.71 -9.34
C ALA A 9 -8.84 -17.69 -10.51
N LEU A 10 -9.28 -17.21 -11.67
CA LEU A 10 -8.45 -17.04 -12.85
C LEU A 10 -7.82 -15.64 -12.80
N LEU A 11 -6.56 -15.55 -12.37
CA LEU A 11 -5.74 -14.35 -12.54
C LEU A 11 -5.35 -14.24 -14.02
N LEU A 12 -6.09 -13.44 -14.79
CA LEU A 12 -5.68 -13.05 -16.14
C LEU A 12 -4.54 -12.02 -16.03
N GLY A 13 -3.36 -12.45 -16.46
CA GLY A 13 -2.12 -11.68 -16.39
C GLY A 13 -2.21 -10.34 -17.13
N GLY A 14 -1.79 -9.29 -16.44
CA GLY A 14 -1.62 -7.96 -17.02
C GLY A 14 -0.52 -7.95 -18.06
N LEU A 15 -0.85 -7.44 -19.25
CA LEU A 15 0.05 -7.19 -20.36
C LEU A 15 0.96 -6.00 -20.01
N LEU A 16 2.23 -6.26 -19.71
CA LEU A 16 3.25 -5.23 -19.48
C LEU A 16 3.73 -4.70 -20.85
N LEU A 17 3.26 -3.52 -21.26
CA LEU A 17 3.83 -2.81 -22.40
C LEU A 17 5.00 -1.95 -21.91
N ALA A 18 6.18 -2.57 -21.79
CA ALA A 18 7.44 -1.87 -21.65
C ALA A 18 7.89 -1.37 -23.04
N GLY A 19 7.89 -0.06 -23.25
CA GLY A 19 8.50 0.54 -24.44
C GLY A 19 10.01 0.64 -24.26
N GLU A 20 10.77 -0.24 -24.91
CA GLU A 20 12.23 -0.16 -24.99
C GLU A 20 12.63 0.22 -26.42
N CYS A 21 13.27 1.39 -26.59
CA CYS A 21 13.86 1.80 -27.86
C CYS A 21 15.39 1.70 -27.75
N GLY A 22 15.97 0.79 -28.55
CA GLY A 22 17.39 0.80 -28.91
C GLY A 22 18.31 -0.10 -28.08
N ALA A 23 18.76 -1.19 -28.70
CA ALA A 23 19.76 -2.11 -28.17
C ALA A 23 21.18 -1.70 -28.58
N GLU A 24 22.10 -1.67 -27.62
CA GLU A 24 23.52 -1.97 -27.83
C GLU A 24 23.98 -2.96 -26.76
N GLN A 25 24.51 -4.10 -27.19
CA GLN A 25 25.11 -5.10 -26.32
C GLN A 25 26.54 -4.70 -25.99
N THR A 26 26.82 -4.38 -24.72
CA THR A 26 28.20 -4.27 -24.22
C THR A 26 28.27 -4.73 -22.76
N GLU A 27 29.00 -5.82 -22.54
CA GLU A 27 29.62 -6.30 -21.28
C GLU A 27 28.72 -6.49 -20.04
N ALA A 28 29.03 -7.51 -19.23
CA ALA A 28 28.41 -7.72 -17.92
C ALA A 28 28.85 -6.61 -16.95
N ALA A 29 28.34 -5.40 -17.17
CA ALA A 29 28.35 -4.32 -16.20
C ALA A 29 27.52 -4.79 -15.01
N VAL A 30 28.05 -4.62 -13.80
CA VAL A 30 27.23 -4.54 -12.59
C VAL A 30 26.16 -3.51 -12.90
N GLN A 31 24.95 -3.97 -13.23
CA GLN A 31 23.87 -3.09 -13.68
C GLN A 31 23.53 -2.17 -12.52
N LYS A 32 24.05 -0.94 -12.57
CA LYS A 32 23.60 0.13 -11.71
C LYS A 32 22.16 0.41 -12.12
N LEU A 33 21.22 -0.04 -11.29
CA LEU A 33 19.80 0.25 -11.47
C LEU A 33 19.61 1.78 -11.57
N PRO A 34 18.65 2.25 -12.39
CA PRO A 34 18.40 3.67 -12.54
C PRO A 34 17.98 4.29 -11.20
N LEU A 35 18.36 5.56 -10.99
CA LEU A 35 18.08 6.30 -9.75
C LEU A 35 16.58 6.49 -9.53
N TYR A 36 15.82 6.64 -10.60
CA TYR A 36 14.37 6.69 -10.59
C TYR A 36 13.81 5.73 -11.65
N GLU A 37 12.69 5.10 -11.34
CA GLU A 37 11.95 4.19 -12.20
C GLU A 37 10.47 4.50 -11.94
N TYR A 38 9.68 4.72 -12.97
CA TYR A 38 8.26 5.03 -12.82
C TYR A 38 7.45 4.29 -13.86
N GLY A 39 6.20 3.99 -13.51
CA GLY A 39 5.29 3.27 -14.36
C GLY A 39 3.88 3.35 -13.81
N ILE A 40 2.94 2.77 -14.54
CA ILE A 40 1.56 2.59 -14.09
C ILE A 40 1.30 1.09 -14.14
N VAL A 41 0.82 0.56 -13.02
CA VAL A 41 0.40 -0.83 -12.90
C VAL A 41 -1.12 -0.84 -12.86
N GLY A 42 -1.76 -1.45 -13.85
CA GLY A 42 -3.19 -1.69 -13.80
C GLY A 42 -3.50 -2.85 -12.84
N LEU A 43 -4.28 -2.58 -11.80
CA LEU A 43 -4.85 -3.61 -10.94
C LEU A 43 -6.34 -3.72 -11.23
N ALA A 44 -6.82 -4.92 -11.56
CA ALA A 44 -8.24 -5.22 -11.65
C ALA A 44 -8.59 -6.31 -10.63
N ALA A 45 -9.60 -6.07 -9.81
CA ALA A 45 -10.04 -7.01 -8.78
C ALA A 45 -11.57 -7.10 -8.76
N THR A 46 -12.09 -8.33 -8.74
CA THR A 46 -13.51 -8.60 -8.52
C THR A 46 -13.70 -9.01 -7.06
N ILE A 47 -14.43 -8.21 -6.29
CA ILE A 47 -14.58 -8.36 -4.85
C ILE A 47 -16.08 -8.51 -4.53
N PRO A 48 -16.49 -9.49 -3.71
CA PRO A 48 -17.87 -9.54 -3.24
C PRO A 48 -18.14 -8.36 -2.30
N HIS A 49 -19.34 -7.78 -2.35
CA HIS A 49 -19.69 -6.62 -1.49
C HIS A 49 -19.40 -6.88 0.00
N TYR A 50 -19.55 -8.13 0.45
CA TYR A 50 -19.14 -8.61 1.76
C TYR A 50 -18.94 -10.12 1.74
N ARG A 51 -18.38 -10.67 2.82
CA ARG A 51 -18.07 -12.11 2.92
C ARG A 51 -19.35 -12.94 2.86
N GLY A 52 -19.53 -13.69 1.77
CA GLY A 52 -20.71 -14.53 1.54
C GLY A 52 -21.81 -13.89 0.69
N SER A 53 -21.57 -12.67 0.15
CA SER A 53 -22.47 -12.08 -0.84
C SER A 53 -22.46 -12.86 -2.16
N ASP A 54 -23.63 -12.96 -2.79
CA ASP A 54 -23.78 -13.45 -4.17
C ASP A 54 -23.61 -12.31 -5.20
N GLU A 55 -23.51 -11.07 -4.75
CA GLU A 55 -23.24 -9.88 -5.56
C GLU A 55 -21.73 -9.54 -5.52
N TYR A 56 -21.17 -9.19 -6.69
CA TYR A 56 -19.76 -8.92 -6.90
C TYR A 56 -19.57 -7.65 -7.72
N GLU A 57 -18.56 -6.87 -7.38
CA GLU A 57 -18.18 -5.66 -8.10
C GLU A 57 -16.74 -5.79 -8.62
N THR A 58 -16.48 -5.25 -9.81
CA THR A 58 -15.15 -5.28 -10.42
C THR A 58 -14.57 -3.88 -10.45
N TYR A 59 -13.46 -3.70 -9.75
CA TYR A 59 -12.73 -2.45 -9.69
C TYR A 59 -11.48 -2.51 -10.55
N ALA A 60 -11.19 -1.43 -11.28
CA ALA A 60 -9.95 -1.27 -12.02
C ALA A 60 -9.23 0.01 -11.53
N PHE A 61 -8.07 -0.17 -10.93
CA PHE A 61 -7.26 0.89 -10.36
C PHE A 61 -5.95 1.03 -11.15
N PRO A 62 -5.71 2.17 -11.82
CA PRO A 62 -4.37 2.49 -12.31
C PRO A 62 -3.52 2.90 -11.11
N LEU A 63 -2.67 2.00 -10.65
CA LEU A 63 -1.76 2.25 -9.53
C LEU A 63 -0.46 2.85 -10.09
N PRO A 64 -0.17 4.13 -9.86
CA PRO A 64 1.14 4.67 -10.19
C PRO A 64 2.20 3.97 -9.35
N TYR A 65 3.30 3.61 -9.98
CA TYR A 65 4.47 3.03 -9.35
C TYR A 65 5.64 3.97 -9.59
N PHE A 66 6.32 4.33 -8.51
CA PHE A 66 7.51 5.15 -8.54
C PHE A 66 8.53 4.51 -7.61
N VAL A 67 9.71 4.23 -8.13
CA VAL A 67 10.88 3.78 -7.40
C VAL A 67 11.89 4.87 -7.49
N TYR A 68 12.38 5.29 -6.33
CA TYR A 68 13.52 6.18 -6.24
C TYR A 68 14.55 5.53 -5.33
N ARG A 69 15.76 5.36 -5.86
CA ARG A 69 16.90 4.69 -5.25
C ARG A 69 17.90 5.71 -4.69
N GLY A 70 17.37 6.82 -4.15
CA GLY A 70 18.18 7.82 -3.46
C GLY A 70 18.46 7.46 -2.00
N GLU A 71 19.25 8.30 -1.33
CA GLU A 71 19.63 8.07 0.07
C GLU A 71 18.53 8.48 1.08
N ILE A 72 17.62 9.37 0.67
CA ILE A 72 16.61 10.04 1.54
C ILE A 72 15.18 9.55 1.27
N ILE A 73 14.85 9.18 0.02
CA ILE A 73 13.53 8.62 -0.33
C ILE A 73 13.80 7.25 -0.95
N LYS A 74 13.18 6.21 -0.40
CA LYS A 74 13.25 4.82 -0.85
C LYS A 74 11.85 4.33 -1.15
N ALA A 75 11.48 4.35 -2.42
CA ALA A 75 10.26 3.68 -2.85
C ALA A 75 10.65 2.32 -3.45
N ASP A 76 10.13 1.24 -2.88
CA ASP A 76 10.40 -0.14 -3.29
C ASP A 76 9.09 -0.94 -3.44
N ARG A 77 9.18 -2.25 -3.73
CA ARG A 77 8.00 -3.10 -3.93
C ARG A 77 7.19 -3.35 -2.66
N GLU A 78 7.74 -3.06 -1.47
CA GLU A 78 7.04 -3.14 -0.18
C GLU A 78 6.32 -1.81 0.16
N GLY A 79 6.55 -0.73 -0.60
CA GLY A 79 5.83 0.54 -0.47
C GLY A 79 6.71 1.78 -0.71
N ILE A 80 6.11 2.96 -0.57
CA ILE A 80 6.81 4.24 -0.61
C ILE A 80 7.29 4.57 0.81
N ARG A 81 8.61 4.61 1.03
CA ARG A 81 9.22 5.11 2.27
C ARG A 81 9.99 6.39 1.97
N GLY A 82 9.52 7.52 2.47
CA GLY A 82 10.28 8.78 2.47
C GLY A 82 11.07 8.95 3.76
N ILE A 83 12.23 8.30 3.90
CA ILE A 83 13.04 8.40 5.12
C ILE A 83 13.75 9.78 5.19
N PHE A 84 13.04 10.80 5.66
CA PHE A 84 13.61 12.16 5.72
C PHE A 84 14.47 12.42 6.96
N TRP A 85 14.34 11.59 8.01
CA TRP A 85 15.22 11.67 9.18
C TRP A 85 15.50 10.29 9.77
N LYS A 86 16.77 10.04 10.10
CA LYS A 86 17.21 8.82 10.77
C LYS A 86 18.25 9.15 11.82
N TYR A 87 18.01 8.73 13.06
CA TYR A 87 18.95 8.91 14.16
C TYR A 87 18.92 7.71 15.10
N LYS A 88 20.03 6.96 15.15
CA LYS A 88 20.19 5.75 15.96
C LYS A 88 19.03 4.76 15.73
N GLN A 89 18.14 4.62 16.70
CA GLN A 89 16.97 3.73 16.67
C GLN A 89 15.72 4.39 16.07
N PHE A 90 15.74 5.70 15.80
CA PHE A 90 14.60 6.42 15.24
C PHE A 90 14.74 6.59 13.72
N GLU A 91 13.64 6.39 13.01
CA GLU A 91 13.51 6.59 11.57
C GLU A 91 12.14 7.21 11.31
N THR A 92 12.09 8.33 10.61
CA THR A 92 10.83 8.98 10.25
C THR A 92 10.57 8.80 8.77
N ASP A 93 9.34 8.46 8.43
CA ASP A 93 8.86 8.14 7.08
C ASP A 93 7.61 8.95 6.73
N ILE A 94 7.12 8.84 5.50
CA ILE A 94 5.82 9.37 5.08
C ILE A 94 4.83 8.19 4.99
N SER A 95 3.70 8.31 5.69
CA SER A 95 2.58 7.37 5.62
C SER A 95 1.52 7.89 4.65
N LEU A 96 1.13 7.05 3.70
CA LEU A 96 0.08 7.30 2.72
C LEU A 96 -0.96 6.19 2.82
N SER A 97 -2.24 6.55 2.79
CA SER A 97 -3.35 5.61 2.70
C SER A 97 -4.48 6.22 1.88
N GLY A 98 -5.46 5.43 1.47
CA GLY A 98 -6.63 5.94 0.80
C GLY A 98 -7.68 4.88 0.59
N ASN A 99 -8.93 5.34 0.50
CA ASN A 99 -10.10 4.53 0.25
C ASN A 99 -10.74 4.96 -1.08
N PRO A 100 -11.12 4.01 -1.95
CA PRO A 100 -11.80 4.35 -3.19
C PRO A 100 -13.19 4.95 -2.91
N PRO A 101 -13.74 5.74 -3.86
CA PRO A 101 -15.10 6.23 -3.74
C PRO A 101 -16.09 5.06 -3.75
N ALA A 102 -17.24 5.24 -3.12
CA ALA A 102 -18.29 4.23 -3.06
C ALA A 102 -19.64 4.83 -3.44
N GLU A 103 -20.22 4.31 -4.52
CA GLU A 103 -21.55 4.69 -5.00
C GLU A 103 -22.65 3.99 -4.19
N ASN A 104 -23.86 4.54 -4.24
CA ASN A 104 -25.04 3.97 -3.63
C ASN A 104 -25.43 2.62 -4.27
N ASP A 105 -25.43 1.54 -3.48
CA ASP A 105 -25.89 0.21 -3.85
C ASP A 105 -27.11 -0.22 -3.00
N LYS A 106 -27.66 -1.42 -3.26
CA LYS A 106 -28.79 -1.95 -2.48
C LYS A 106 -28.48 -2.07 -0.97
N ALA A 107 -27.21 -2.18 -0.59
CA ALA A 107 -26.79 -2.26 0.80
C ALA A 107 -26.72 -0.86 1.46
N ARG A 108 -26.63 0.20 0.66
CA ARG A 108 -26.58 1.62 1.06
C ARG A 108 -27.82 2.42 0.63
N GLU A 109 -28.93 1.75 0.36
CA GLU A 109 -30.14 2.39 -0.14
C GLU A 109 -30.59 3.53 0.80
N GLY A 110 -30.68 4.75 0.26
CA GLY A 110 -31.02 5.97 1.00
C GLY A 110 -29.84 6.72 1.64
N MET A 111 -28.59 6.24 1.51
CA MET A 111 -27.39 6.97 1.92
C MET A 111 -26.81 7.81 0.77
N PRO A 112 -26.14 8.93 1.07
CA PRO A 112 -25.33 9.66 0.08
C PRO A 112 -24.15 8.81 -0.44
N ASP A 113 -23.70 9.15 -1.64
CA ASP A 113 -22.44 8.65 -2.22
C ASP A 113 -21.24 9.11 -1.37
N LEU A 114 -20.17 8.32 -1.35
CA LEU A 114 -18.94 8.65 -0.66
C LEU A 114 -17.83 9.02 -1.64
N ASP A 115 -17.21 10.16 -1.37
CA ASP A 115 -16.01 10.62 -2.07
C ASP A 115 -14.82 9.71 -1.77
N ALA A 116 -13.81 9.76 -2.65
CA ALA A 116 -12.56 9.07 -2.41
C ALA A 116 -11.81 9.74 -1.25
N ILE A 117 -11.28 8.98 -0.30
CA ILE A 117 -10.50 9.54 0.82
C ILE A 117 -9.01 9.29 0.58
N GLY A 118 -8.20 10.34 0.67
CA GLY A 118 -6.74 10.26 0.69
C GLY A 118 -6.21 10.65 2.08
N GLU A 119 -5.32 9.84 2.64
CA GLU A 119 -4.65 10.12 3.91
C GLU A 119 -3.14 10.28 3.72
N ILE A 120 -2.56 11.33 4.31
CA ILE A 120 -1.12 11.60 4.25
C ILE A 120 -0.59 12.18 5.56
N GLY A 121 0.59 11.74 6.00
CA GLY A 121 1.32 12.41 7.07
C GLY A 121 2.58 11.68 7.53
N PRO A 122 3.25 12.16 8.59
CA PRO A 122 4.48 11.55 9.08
C PRO A 122 4.22 10.20 9.77
N ALA A 123 5.22 9.32 9.65
CA ALA A 123 5.36 8.08 10.39
C ALA A 123 6.65 8.13 11.20
N LEU A 124 6.61 7.76 12.48
CA LEU A 124 7.80 7.59 13.31
C LEU A 124 7.98 6.11 13.64
N ASN A 125 9.15 5.58 13.31
CA ASN A 125 9.54 4.21 13.63
C ASN A 125 10.64 4.22 14.69
N TYR A 126 10.42 3.50 15.79
CA TYR A 126 11.42 3.24 16.82
C TYR A 126 11.82 1.77 16.82
N TYR A 127 13.06 1.49 16.43
CA TYR A 127 13.60 0.14 16.31
C TYR A 127 14.21 -0.32 17.64
N PHE A 128 13.58 -1.32 18.26
CA PHE A 128 14.12 -2.00 19.44
C PHE A 128 15.29 -2.91 19.06
N TYR A 129 15.16 -3.60 17.93
CA TYR A 129 16.15 -4.53 17.42
C TYR A 129 16.12 -4.53 15.88
N ARG A 130 17.31 -4.57 15.29
CA ARG A 130 17.50 -4.73 13.85
C ARG A 130 18.72 -5.61 13.63
N TYR A 131 18.53 -6.77 13.02
CA TYR A 131 19.60 -7.69 12.65
C TYR A 131 19.50 -8.03 11.17
N GLY A 132 20.53 -7.60 10.43
CA GLY A 132 20.48 -7.58 8.98
C GLY A 132 19.35 -6.70 8.43
N GLU A 133 18.84 -7.06 7.26
CA GLU A 133 17.75 -6.35 6.57
C GLU A 133 16.36 -6.93 6.90
N ARG A 134 16.31 -8.10 7.56
CA ARG A 134 15.09 -8.94 7.59
C ARG A 134 14.51 -9.13 8.98
N ASP A 135 15.35 -9.16 10.01
CA ASP A 135 14.91 -9.39 11.38
C ASP A 135 14.81 -8.06 12.11
N VAL A 136 13.57 -7.63 12.37
CA VAL A 136 13.29 -6.32 12.94
C VAL A 136 12.16 -6.37 13.95
N LEU A 137 12.34 -5.65 15.04
CA LEU A 137 11.28 -5.31 16.00
C LEU A 137 11.24 -3.80 16.11
N PHE A 138 10.12 -3.19 15.72
CA PHE A 138 9.94 -1.75 15.82
C PHE A 138 8.52 -1.36 16.22
N LEU A 139 8.40 -0.23 16.90
CA LEU A 139 7.13 0.46 17.11
C LEU A 139 6.98 1.51 16.01
N GLN A 140 5.82 1.56 15.39
CA GLN A 140 5.44 2.58 14.41
C GLN A 140 4.32 3.43 15.00
N ALA A 141 4.45 4.74 14.84
CA ALA A 141 3.43 5.72 15.19
C ALA A 141 3.21 6.63 13.98
N ASN A 142 2.01 6.56 13.40
CA ASN A 142 1.60 7.35 12.25
C ASN A 142 0.64 8.45 12.69
N LEU A 143 0.77 9.63 12.10
CA LEU A 143 -0.19 10.72 12.20
C LEU A 143 -0.48 11.21 10.78
N ARG A 144 -1.71 11.03 10.31
CA ARG A 144 -2.15 11.37 8.95
C ARG A 144 -3.30 12.36 9.00
N GLY A 145 -3.34 13.30 8.07
CA GLY A 145 -4.55 14.05 7.75
C GLY A 145 -5.33 13.33 6.65
N ALA A 146 -6.65 13.27 6.78
CA ALA A 146 -7.58 12.69 5.82
C ALA A 146 -8.25 13.78 4.99
N PHE A 147 -8.35 13.55 3.69
CA PHE A 147 -8.88 14.49 2.73
C PHE A 147 -9.88 13.79 1.79
N ALA A 148 -11.09 14.33 1.66
CA ALA A 148 -12.04 13.92 0.65
C ALA A 148 -11.66 14.53 -0.71
N LEU A 149 -11.64 13.67 -1.72
CA LEU A 149 -11.29 13.97 -3.09
C LEU A 149 -12.52 13.75 -3.96
N ASP A 150 -13.08 14.86 -4.41
CA ASP A 150 -14.16 14.90 -5.38
C ASP A 150 -13.58 15.25 -6.75
N PHE A 151 -13.97 14.46 -7.76
CA PHE A 151 -13.53 14.58 -9.14
C PHE A 151 -14.63 15.09 -10.08
N ASP A 152 -15.84 15.36 -9.56
CA ASP A 152 -16.97 15.84 -10.34
C ASP A 152 -16.80 17.33 -10.70
N GLY A 153 -16.45 17.59 -11.95
CA GLY A 153 -16.31 18.95 -12.49
C GLY A 153 -14.99 19.66 -12.14
N GLY A 154 -14.05 18.99 -11.46
CA GLY A 154 -12.72 19.49 -11.09
C GLY A 154 -12.09 18.65 -9.99
N LEU A 155 -10.85 18.97 -9.57
CA LEU A 155 -10.26 18.39 -8.36
C LEU A 155 -10.63 19.27 -7.16
N ASN A 156 -11.60 18.83 -6.37
CA ASN A 156 -11.94 19.44 -5.09
C ASN A 156 -11.36 18.61 -3.94
N VAL A 157 -10.74 19.28 -2.97
CA VAL A 157 -10.07 18.66 -1.83
C VAL A 157 -10.60 19.29 -0.55
N ALA A 158 -11.35 18.51 0.23
CA ALA A 158 -11.80 18.88 1.56
C ALA A 158 -10.98 18.14 2.62
N HIS A 159 -10.72 18.77 3.77
CA HIS A 159 -10.04 18.13 4.90
C HIS A 159 -11.10 17.61 5.87
N GLU A 160 -11.16 16.29 6.05
CA GLU A 160 -12.17 15.61 6.89
C GLU A 160 -11.69 15.42 8.32
N GLY A 161 -10.39 15.17 8.54
CA GLY A 161 -9.88 15.02 9.91
C GLY A 161 -8.49 14.42 10.01
N TYR A 162 -8.19 13.85 11.18
CA TYR A 162 -6.90 13.22 11.46
C TYR A 162 -7.06 11.75 11.84
N VAL A 163 -6.13 10.92 11.35
CA VAL A 163 -6.01 9.50 11.66
C VAL A 163 -4.65 9.24 12.29
N SER A 164 -4.61 8.51 13.39
CA SER A 164 -3.37 8.07 14.03
C SER A 164 -3.35 6.56 14.18
N ASP A 165 -2.24 5.92 13.86
CA ASP A 165 -2.03 4.48 14.05
C ASP A 165 -0.79 4.24 14.92
N PHE A 166 -0.92 3.41 15.95
CA PHE A 166 0.20 2.96 16.77
C PHE A 166 0.31 1.46 16.67
N SER A 167 1.37 0.96 16.04
CA SER A 167 1.55 -0.46 15.82
C SER A 167 2.93 -0.96 16.28
N VAL A 168 2.98 -2.18 16.80
CA VAL A 168 4.23 -2.90 17.06
C VAL A 168 4.37 -3.95 16.00
N ILE A 169 5.50 -3.94 15.29
CA ILE A 169 5.79 -4.84 14.19
C ILE A 169 7.00 -5.69 14.55
N TYR A 170 6.80 -7.00 14.54
CA TYR A 170 7.85 -8.00 14.63
C TYR A 170 7.95 -8.78 13.33
N ARG A 171 9.14 -8.80 12.75
CA ARG A 171 9.48 -9.59 11.57
C ARG A 171 10.70 -10.44 11.92
N ASP A 172 10.57 -11.75 11.72
CA ASP A 172 11.64 -12.71 11.93
C ASP A 172 11.72 -13.65 10.72
N SER A 173 12.92 -13.76 10.17
CA SER A 173 13.25 -14.58 9.02
C SER A 173 14.12 -15.79 9.38
N GLU A 174 14.60 -15.87 10.62
CA GLU A 174 15.42 -16.99 11.10
C GLU A 174 14.59 -18.15 11.65
N LEU A 175 13.39 -17.87 12.19
CA LEU A 175 12.53 -18.88 12.80
C LEU A 175 12.19 -20.07 11.87
N PHE A 176 12.26 -19.86 10.54
CA PHE A 176 12.00 -20.89 9.52
C PHE A 176 12.92 -20.77 8.28
N LYS A 177 14.23 -20.59 8.50
CA LYS A 177 15.26 -20.47 7.44
C LYS A 177 15.15 -21.58 6.37
N GLU A 178 14.80 -22.80 6.76
CA GLU A 178 14.70 -23.98 5.87
C GLU A 178 13.44 -23.99 4.99
N GLN A 179 12.38 -23.28 5.36
CA GLN A 179 11.09 -23.29 4.65
C GLN A 179 10.82 -22.00 3.86
N SER A 180 11.74 -21.02 3.88
CA SER A 180 11.54 -19.71 3.26
C SER A 180 10.26 -18.99 3.71
N ILE A 181 9.78 -19.29 4.92
CA ILE A 181 8.57 -18.68 5.48
C ILE A 181 8.96 -17.37 6.17
N ARG A 182 8.24 -16.29 5.85
CA ARG A 182 8.38 -15.00 6.53
C ARG A 182 7.27 -14.88 7.56
N PHE A 183 7.64 -14.65 8.82
CA PHE A 183 6.67 -14.40 9.88
C PHE A 183 6.57 -12.90 10.15
N HIS A 184 5.35 -12.38 10.15
CA HIS A 184 5.04 -10.98 10.45
C HIS A 184 3.90 -10.94 11.45
N VAL A 185 4.15 -10.31 12.60
CA VAL A 185 3.14 -10.03 13.60
C VAL A 185 3.07 -8.52 13.76
N SER A 186 1.86 -7.98 13.58
CA SER A 186 1.54 -6.61 13.88
C SER A 186 0.36 -6.54 14.82
N GLY A 187 0.38 -5.55 15.71
CA GLY A 187 -0.74 -5.23 16.58
C GLY A 187 -0.73 -3.75 16.89
N GLY A 188 -1.89 -3.10 16.84
CA GLY A 188 -1.96 -1.66 17.00
C GLY A 188 -3.34 -1.12 17.32
N PHE A 189 -3.36 0.18 17.61
CA PHE A 189 -4.55 0.97 17.86
C PHE A 189 -4.65 2.07 16.81
N GLN A 190 -5.83 2.20 16.22
CA GLN A 190 -6.16 3.28 15.32
C GLN A 190 -7.13 4.24 16.01
N PHE A 191 -6.86 5.54 15.85
CA PHE A 191 -7.72 6.62 16.27
C PHE A 191 -8.07 7.45 15.04
N ALA A 192 -9.33 7.82 14.89
CA ALA A 192 -9.81 8.73 13.85
C ALA A 192 -10.70 9.79 14.50
N ASP A 193 -10.72 11.00 13.93
CA ASP A 193 -11.66 12.04 14.34
C ASP A 193 -13.11 11.61 14.02
N ALA A 194 -14.09 12.21 14.68
CA ALA A 194 -15.50 11.84 14.55
C ALA A 194 -16.12 12.31 13.22
N ASP A 195 -15.49 13.29 12.58
CA ASP A 195 -15.92 13.86 11.30
C ASP A 195 -15.33 13.10 10.09
N LEU A 196 -14.77 11.90 10.29
CA LEU A 196 -14.04 11.08 9.32
C LEU A 196 -14.84 9.85 8.85
#